data_AF-A0A9P5SXN6-F1
#
_entry.id   AF-A0A9P5SXN6-F1
#
_cell.length_a   1.000
_cell.length_b   1.000
_cell.length_c   1.000
_cell.angle_alpha   90.00
_cell.angle_beta   90.00
_cell.angle_gamma   90.00
#
_symmetry.space_group_name_H-M   'P 1'
#
loop_
_entity.id
_entity.type
_entity.pdbx_description
1 polymer ?
#
loop_
_entity_poly.entity_id
_entity_poly.type
_entity_poly.pdbx_seq_one_letter_code
_entity_poly.pdbx_strand_id
1 'polypeptide(L)'
;MNDSRRDSNFGRRQSFSGSVNTGPPPLSVNVTIRDPRPIKDKAFQRTLIHNLVNFLIQSGFQYVITTKNLYQPTNKIFQDIFKFLYLKLEPGHEFQKKFEDEVPSLLTIM
;
A
#
# COMPACT_ATOMS: atom_id res chain seq x y z
N MET A 1 -35.37 53.11 -0.32
CA MET A 1 -34.27 52.93 0.65
C MET A 1 -33.25 52.01 0.01
N ASN A 2 -32.13 52.57 -0.49
CA ASN A 2 -31.12 51.83 -1.23
C ASN A 2 -29.91 51.49 -0.36
N ASP A 3 -29.36 50.31 -0.65
CA ASP A 3 -28.32 49.56 0.02
C ASP A 3 -27.00 50.31 0.29
N SER A 4 -26.36 49.92 1.39
CA SER A 4 -25.19 50.58 1.98
C SER A 4 -23.90 50.13 1.27
N ARG A 5 -23.33 51.00 0.43
CA ARG A 5 -21.96 50.83 -0.10
C ARG A 5 -20.94 51.03 1.02
N ARG A 6 -20.48 49.92 1.63
CA ARG A 6 -19.29 49.91 2.50
C ARG A 6 -18.06 49.54 1.68
N ASP A 7 -17.38 50.56 1.17
CA ASP A 7 -16.01 50.44 0.65
C ASP A 7 -15.04 50.12 1.80
N SER A 8 -14.43 48.94 1.73
CA SER A 8 -13.41 48.52 2.69
C SER A 8 -12.03 48.80 2.11
N ASN A 9 -11.46 49.89 2.59
CA ASN A 9 -10.12 50.39 2.34
C ASN A 9 -9.05 49.30 2.54
N PHE A 10 -8.45 48.80 1.45
CA PHE A 10 -7.35 47.83 1.49
C PHE A 10 -6.10 48.47 2.12
N GLY A 11 -5.86 48.13 3.38
CA GLY A 11 -4.73 48.59 4.17
C GLY A 11 -3.39 48.06 3.68
N ARG A 12 -2.48 49.02 3.44
CA ARG A 12 -1.01 49.00 3.55
C ARG A 12 -0.30 47.65 3.58
N ARG A 13 0.40 47.38 2.47
CA ARG A 13 1.52 46.45 2.30
C ARG A 13 2.66 46.82 3.26
N GLN A 14 2.95 45.98 4.26
CA GLN A 14 4.16 46.12 5.09
C GLN A 14 5.33 45.41 4.41
N SER A 15 6.39 46.17 4.19
CA SER A 15 7.70 45.72 3.73
C SER A 15 8.46 45.06 4.88
N PHE A 16 8.70 43.74 4.80
CA PHE A 16 9.66 43.05 5.65
C PHE A 16 10.98 42.92 4.90
N SER A 17 11.93 43.79 5.26
CA SER A 17 13.33 43.72 4.85
C SER A 17 14.11 43.07 5.99
N GLY A 18 14.81 41.96 5.70
CA GLY A 18 15.94 41.50 6.52
C GLY A 18 15.82 40.07 7.04
N SER A 19 16.29 39.11 6.25
CA SER A 19 17.41 38.23 6.65
C SER A 19 17.74 37.29 5.49
N VAL A 20 18.93 37.46 4.95
CA VAL A 20 19.50 36.64 3.89
C VAL A 20 20.07 35.38 4.54
N ASN A 21 19.31 34.28 4.50
CA ASN A 21 19.87 32.94 4.66
C ASN A 21 20.26 32.40 3.28
N THR A 22 21.47 32.71 2.82
CA THR A 22 22.10 32.17 1.60
C THR A 22 22.68 30.77 1.82
N GLY A 23 21.91 29.88 2.45
CA GLY A 23 22.21 28.46 2.47
C GLY A 23 21.19 27.75 1.58
N PRO A 24 21.59 26.82 0.69
CA PRO A 24 20.62 25.97 0.02
C PRO A 24 19.81 25.25 1.10
N PRO A 25 18.47 25.19 1.00
CA PRO A 25 17.67 24.41 1.93
C PRO A 25 18.21 22.98 1.93
N PRO A 26 18.36 22.32 3.09
CA PRO A 26 18.76 20.92 3.09
C PRO A 26 17.71 20.15 2.29
N LEU A 27 18.16 19.57 1.18
CA LEU A 27 17.39 18.59 0.40
C LEU A 27 17.32 17.30 1.22
N SER A 28 16.61 17.35 2.36
CA SER A 28 16.09 16.16 2.99
C SER A 28 14.93 15.69 2.11
N VAL A 29 15.28 15.08 0.99
CA VAL A 29 14.33 14.27 0.24
C VAL A 29 14.16 13.01 1.07
N ASN A 30 13.24 13.09 2.03
CA ASN A 30 12.72 11.92 2.69
C ASN A 30 11.88 11.19 1.63
N VAL A 31 12.57 10.50 0.70
CA VAL A 31 11.97 9.61 -0.27
C VAL A 31 11.41 8.45 0.54
N THR A 32 10.23 8.66 1.10
CA THR A 32 9.36 7.54 1.41
C THR A 32 9.17 6.83 0.06
N ILE A 33 9.87 5.72 -0.12
CA ILE A 33 9.76 4.88 -1.32
C ILE A 33 8.31 4.39 -1.29
N ARG A 34 7.42 5.13 -1.96
CA ARG A 34 6.03 4.73 -2.09
C ARG A 34 6.01 3.51 -2.99
N ASP A 35 5.22 2.51 -2.61
CA ASP A 35 5.00 1.33 -3.45
C ASP A 35 4.56 1.80 -4.86
N PRO A 36 5.34 1.51 -5.92
CA PRO A 36 5.04 1.98 -7.26
C PRO A 36 3.83 1.26 -7.87
N ARG A 37 3.32 0.18 -7.25
CA ARG A 37 2.21 -0.60 -7.77
C ARG A 37 0.89 0.18 -7.64
N PRO A 38 0.01 0.14 -8.66
CA PRO A 38 -1.29 0.79 -8.60
C PRO A 38 -2.30 -0.02 -7.74
N ILE A 39 -1.98 -0.20 -6.46
CA ILE A 39 -2.74 -1.05 -5.52
C ILE A 39 -4.20 -0.62 -5.32
N LYS A 40 -4.57 0.62 -5.66
CA LYS A 40 -5.96 1.12 -5.57
C LYS A 40 -6.76 0.91 -6.85
N ASP A 41 -6.10 0.62 -7.98
CA ASP A 41 -6.78 0.38 -9.25
C ASP A 41 -7.48 -0.99 -9.22
N LYS A 42 -8.79 -0.98 -9.44
CA LYS A 42 -9.60 -2.18 -9.49
C LYS A 42 -9.24 -3.06 -10.69
N ALA A 43 -8.89 -2.51 -11.83
CA ALA A 43 -8.49 -3.31 -13.00
C ALA A 43 -7.18 -4.08 -12.73
N PHE A 44 -6.20 -3.40 -12.12
CA PHE A 44 -4.97 -4.04 -11.64
C PHE A 44 -5.25 -5.15 -10.63
N GLN A 45 -6.05 -4.89 -9.59
CA GLN A 45 -6.43 -5.90 -8.59
C GLN A 45 -7.12 -7.12 -9.23
N ARG A 46 -8.05 -6.91 -10.16
CA ARG A 46 -8.73 -7.99 -10.89
C ARG A 46 -7.74 -8.89 -11.62
N THR A 47 -6.76 -8.29 -12.30
CA THR A 47 -5.73 -9.02 -13.04
C THR A 47 -4.88 -9.88 -12.10
N LEU A 48 -4.45 -9.31 -10.96
CA LEU A 48 -3.69 -10.06 -9.95
C LEU A 48 -4.50 -11.22 -9.36
N ILE A 49 -5.77 -11.01 -9.06
CA ILE A 49 -6.67 -12.07 -8.56
C ILE A 49 -6.78 -13.19 -9.59
N HIS A 50 -7.04 -12.89 -10.86
CA HIS A 50 -7.13 -13.91 -11.91
C HIS A 50 -5.83 -14.70 -12.06
N ASN A 51 -4.68 -14.01 -12.07
CA ASN A 51 -3.38 -14.65 -12.17
C ASN A 51 -3.10 -15.57 -10.98
N LEU A 52 -3.43 -15.12 -9.76
CA LEU A 52 -3.27 -15.91 -8.54
C LEU A 52 -4.16 -17.15 -8.55
N VAL A 53 -5.45 -17.03 -8.91
CA VAL A 53 -6.35 -18.19 -9.02
C VAL A 53 -5.80 -19.21 -10.02
N ASN A 54 -5.41 -18.76 -11.21
CA ASN A 54 -4.88 -19.64 -12.25
C ASN A 54 -3.60 -20.37 -11.78
N PHE A 55 -2.68 -19.65 -11.14
CA PHE A 55 -1.47 -20.23 -10.60
C PHE A 55 -1.77 -21.29 -9.53
N LEU A 56 -2.66 -21.00 -8.57
CA LEU A 56 -3.03 -21.95 -7.51
C LEU A 56 -3.64 -23.23 -8.09
N ILE A 57 -4.51 -23.13 -9.10
CA ILE A 57 -5.10 -24.29 -9.77
C ILE A 57 -4.01 -25.11 -10.48
N GLN A 58 -3.15 -24.48 -11.28
CA GLN A 58 -2.10 -25.16 -12.05
C GLN A 58 -1.04 -25.80 -11.16
N SER A 59 -0.79 -25.23 -9.98
CA SER A 59 0.21 -25.72 -9.04
C SER A 59 -0.29 -26.80 -8.08
N GLY A 60 -1.55 -27.23 -8.20
CA GLY A 60 -2.13 -28.30 -7.39
C GLY A 60 -2.51 -27.85 -5.98
N PHE A 61 -2.95 -26.60 -5.81
CA PHE A 61 -3.50 -26.14 -4.54
C PHE A 61 -4.71 -27.00 -4.14
N GLN A 62 -4.70 -27.48 -2.90
CA GLN A 62 -5.62 -28.54 -2.44
C GLN A 62 -7.09 -28.10 -2.36
N TYR A 63 -7.35 -26.79 -2.27
CA TYR A 63 -8.70 -26.25 -2.12
C TYR A 63 -9.17 -25.56 -3.40
N VAL A 64 -10.47 -25.69 -3.68
CA VAL A 64 -11.11 -24.96 -4.78
C VAL A 64 -11.16 -23.47 -4.42
N ILE A 65 -10.35 -22.67 -5.11
CA ILE A 65 -10.31 -21.21 -4.97
C ILE A 65 -11.04 -20.58 -6.16
N THR A 66 -11.98 -19.68 -5.87
CA THR A 66 -12.63 -18.83 -6.88
C THR A 66 -12.19 -17.38 -6.71
N THR A 67 -12.38 -16.56 -7.75
CA THR A 67 -12.10 -15.12 -7.69
C THR A 67 -12.86 -14.42 -6.56
N LYS A 68 -14.09 -14.86 -6.25
CA LYS A 68 -14.90 -14.36 -5.13
C LYS A 68 -14.21 -14.56 -3.79
N ASN A 69 -13.54 -15.69 -3.58
CA ASN A 69 -12.81 -15.97 -2.35
C ASN A 69 -11.63 -15.01 -2.14
N LEU A 70 -11.05 -14.45 -3.21
CA LEU A 70 -9.90 -13.55 -3.13
C LEU A 70 -10.27 -12.06 -3.09
N TYR A 71 -11.48 -11.68 -3.49
CA TYR A 71 -11.97 -10.31 -3.25
C TYR A 71 -12.21 -10.04 -1.77
N GLN A 72 -12.64 -11.06 -1.02
CA GLN A 72 -12.86 -10.97 0.42
C GLN A 72 -12.36 -12.25 1.09
N PRO A 73 -11.03 -12.39 1.22
CA PRO A 73 -10.43 -13.60 1.79
C PRO A 73 -10.74 -13.69 3.28
N THR A 74 -11.10 -14.90 3.72
CA THR A 74 -11.12 -15.22 5.15
C THR A 74 -9.68 -15.42 5.64
N ASN A 75 -9.46 -15.26 6.95
CA ASN A 75 -8.15 -15.51 7.55
C ASN A 75 -7.62 -16.92 7.21
N LYS A 76 -8.49 -17.93 7.24
CA LYS A 76 -8.11 -19.30 6.88
C LYS A 76 -7.63 -19.42 5.44
N ILE A 77 -8.37 -18.85 4.48
CA ILE A 77 -7.99 -18.92 3.06
C ILE A 77 -6.67 -18.20 2.82
N PHE A 78 -6.48 -17.02 3.41
CA PHE A 78 -5.22 -16.31 3.32
C PHE A 78 -4.05 -17.13 3.87
N GLN A 79 -4.22 -17.73 5.06
CA GLN A 79 -3.21 -18.59 5.68
C GLN A 79 -2.86 -19.79 4.81
N ASP A 80 -3.87 -20.51 4.32
CA ASP A 80 -3.69 -21.70 3.49
C ASP A 80 -2.93 -21.36 2.19
N ILE A 81 -3.29 -20.26 1.52
CA ILE A 81 -2.61 -19.78 0.31
C ILE A 81 -1.17 -19.37 0.63
N PHE A 82 -0.95 -18.58 1.67
CA PHE A 82 0.38 -18.08 2.02
C PHE A 82 1.34 -19.23 2.30
N LYS A 83 0.92 -20.19 3.15
CA LYS A 83 1.74 -21.36 3.49
C LYS A 83 2.09 -22.17 2.25
N PHE A 84 1.11 -22.39 1.37
CA PHE A 84 1.34 -23.09 0.11
C PHE A 84 2.36 -22.38 -0.79
N LEU A 85 2.22 -21.06 -0.98
CA LEU A 85 3.16 -20.29 -1.79
C LEU A 85 4.56 -20.26 -1.17
N TYR A 86 4.64 -20.10 0.15
CA TYR A 86 5.92 -20.05 0.86
C TYR A 86 6.65 -21.39 0.79
N LEU A 87 5.97 -22.51 1.01
CA LEU A 87 6.55 -23.86 0.93
C LEU A 87 7.02 -24.22 -0.50
N LYS A 88 6.53 -23.55 -1.54
CA LYS A 88 7.09 -23.71 -2.89
C LYS A 88 8.45 -23.03 -3.07
N LEU A 89 8.75 -22.02 -2.25
CA LEU A 89 10.03 -21.30 -2.25
C LEU A 89 11.00 -21.93 -1.26
N GLU A 90 10.50 -22.26 -0.06
CA GLU A 90 11.25 -22.88 1.03
C GLU A 90 10.55 -24.16 1.51
N PRO A 91 10.76 -25.31 0.85
CA PRO A 91 10.06 -26.57 1.15
C PRO A 91 10.29 -27.13 2.55
N GLY A 92 11.38 -26.72 3.22
CA GLY A 92 11.74 -27.16 4.58
C GLY A 92 11.20 -26.28 5.71
N HIS A 93 10.46 -25.21 5.39
CA HIS A 93 9.98 -24.30 6.42
C HIS A 93 8.79 -24.86 7.20
N GLU A 94 8.83 -24.75 8.53
CA GLU A 94 7.74 -25.15 9.41
C GLU A 94 7.18 -23.94 10.14
N PHE A 95 5.87 -23.70 9.98
CA PHE A 95 5.15 -22.62 10.65
C PHE A 95 4.82 -23.03 12.09
N GLN A 96 5.68 -22.67 13.04
CA GLN A 96 5.54 -23.05 14.46
C GLN A 96 4.93 -21.93 15.32
N LYS A 97 5.03 -20.68 14.88
CA LYS A 97 4.57 -19.51 15.65
C LYS A 97 3.15 -19.14 15.27
N LYS A 98 2.59 -18.16 15.99
CA LYS A 98 1.37 -17.50 15.54
C LYS A 98 1.62 -16.89 14.17
N PHE A 99 0.75 -17.26 13.22
CA PHE A 99 0.91 -16.90 11.82
C PHE A 99 1.03 -15.37 11.61
N GLU A 100 0.23 -14.57 12.31
CA GLU A 100 0.23 -13.10 12.18
C GLU A 100 1.55 -12.45 12.63
N ASP A 101 2.25 -13.07 13.60
CA ASP A 101 3.55 -12.59 14.10
C ASP A 101 4.70 -13.02 13.17
N GLU A 102 4.55 -14.18 12.53
CA GLU A 102 5.59 -14.80 11.70
C GLU A 102 5.65 -14.20 10.29
N VAL A 103 4.49 -13.95 9.66
CA VAL A 103 4.40 -13.47 8.27
C VAL A 103 5.22 -12.19 7.99
N PRO A 104 5.16 -11.12 8.82
CA PRO A 104 5.95 -9.92 8.56
C PRO A 104 7.46 -10.18 8.55
N SER A 105 7.92 -11.08 9.44
CA SER A 105 9.33 -11.46 9.52
C SER A 105 9.76 -12.21 8.27
N LEU A 106 8.95 -13.17 7.79
CA LEU A 106 9.21 -13.92 6.57
C LEU A 106 9.29 -13.00 5.34
N LEU A 107 8.36 -12.06 5.21
CA LEU A 107 8.31 -11.13 4.07
C LEU A 107 9.45 -10.11 4.04
N THR A 108 10.13 -9.87 5.16
CA THR A 108 11.27 -8.94 5.23
C THR A 108 12.58 -9.60 4.85
N ILE A 109 12.68 -10.92 5.03
CA ILE A 109 13.90 -11.70 4.77
C ILE A 109 14.03 -12.07 3.29
N MET A 110 12.91 -12.08 2.56
CA MET A 110 12.85 -12.33 1.11
C MET A 110 13.15 -11.08 0.30
#